data_AF-A0A6C1QDI0-F1
#
_entry.id   AF-A0A6C1QDI0-F1
#
_cell.length_a   1.000
_cell.length_b   1.000
_cell.length_c   1.000
_cell.angle_alpha   90.00
_cell.angle_beta   90.00
_cell.angle_gamma   90.00
#
_symmetry.space_group_name_H-M   'P 1'
#
loop_
_entity.id
_entity.type
_entity.pdbx_description
1 polymer ?
#
loop_
_entity_poly.entity_id
_entity_poly.type
_entity_poly.pdbx_seq_one_letter_code
_entity_poly.pdbx_strand_id
1 'polypeptide(L)'
;MKTKRRKIIKVAAIVVVAGLLIGAGIAYYMYNLPHRDVQSTPTDYKLTVSELVSEYITDMEAANKKYLVEDGNSKILEVTGLVLRSRTNMNNQRVIVLQNNGDPAGVNATLT
;
A
#
# COMPACT_ATOMS: atom_id res chain seq x y z
N MET A 1 -34.52 42.88 -11.19
CA MET A 1 -34.00 41.77 -10.33
C MET A 1 -34.02 40.37 -10.97
N LYS A 2 -34.96 40.01 -11.87
CA LYS A 2 -35.07 38.66 -12.48
C LYS A 2 -33.83 38.16 -13.23
N THR A 3 -33.07 39.04 -13.89
CA THR A 3 -31.89 38.70 -14.69
C THR A 3 -30.65 38.32 -13.86
N LYS A 4 -30.43 38.96 -12.70
CA LYS A 4 -29.34 38.61 -11.77
C LYS A 4 -29.50 37.20 -11.19
N ARG A 5 -30.72 36.81 -10.77
CA ARG A 5 -30.99 35.44 -10.26
C ARG A 5 -30.71 34.35 -11.29
N ARG A 6 -31.05 34.55 -12.57
CA ARG A 6 -30.74 33.59 -13.65
C ARG A 6 -29.23 33.44 -13.90
N LYS A 7 -28.46 34.52 -13.80
CA LYS A 7 -26.99 34.45 -13.88
C LYS A 7 -26.39 33.65 -12.72
N ILE A 8 -26.87 33.88 -11.50
CA ILE A 8 -26.39 33.15 -10.30
C ILE A 8 -26.70 31.65 -10.42
N ILE A 9 -27.91 31.28 -10.87
CA ILE A 9 -28.27 29.87 -11.07
C ILE A 9 -27.39 29.20 -12.14
N LYS A 10 -27.09 29.90 -13.25
CA LYS A 10 -26.18 29.37 -14.27
C LYS A 10 -24.77 29.15 -13.73
N VAL A 11 -24.24 30.09 -12.94
CA VAL A 11 -22.92 29.95 -12.33
C VAL A 11 -22.90 28.80 -11.32
N ALA A 12 -23.94 28.68 -10.48
CA ALA A 12 -24.06 27.57 -9.54
C ALA A 12 -24.11 26.21 -10.27
N ALA A 13 -24.87 26.11 -11.36
CA ALA A 13 -24.92 24.90 -12.17
C ALA A 13 -23.55 24.54 -12.78
N ILE A 14 -22.81 25.53 -13.28
CA ILE A 14 -21.45 25.32 -13.82
C ILE A 14 -20.50 24.84 -12.72
N VAL A 15 -20.56 25.42 -11.52
CA VAL A 15 -19.72 25.00 -10.38
C VAL A 15 -20.04 23.57 -9.96
N VAL A 16 -21.33 23.19 -9.91
CA VAL A 16 -21.74 21.82 -9.58
C VAL A 16 -21.23 20.83 -10.62
N VAL A 17 -21.40 21.13 -11.91
CA VAL A 17 -20.93 20.26 -13.00
C VAL A 17 -19.40 20.15 -12.98
N ALA A 18 -18.69 21.26 -12.79
CA ALA A 18 -17.23 21.25 -12.66
C ALA A 18 -16.77 20.41 -11.46
N GLY A 19 -17.44 20.53 -10.30
CA GLY A 19 -17.16 19.72 -9.12
C GLY A 19 -17.38 18.23 -9.37
N LEU A 20 -18.45 17.85 -10.07
CA LEU A 20 -18.72 16.45 -10.45
C LEU A 20 -17.66 15.91 -11.40
N LEU A 21 -17.21 16.70 -12.39
CA LEU A 21 -16.17 16.28 -13.33
C LEU A 21 -14.81 16.08 -12.63
N ILE A 22 -14.44 16.99 -11.73
CA ILE A 22 -13.20 16.87 -10.93
C ILE A 22 -13.29 15.63 -10.04
N GLY A 23 -14.40 15.46 -9.32
CA GLY A 23 -14.61 14.30 -8.44
C GLY A 23 -14.56 12.97 -9.20
N ALA A 24 -15.22 12.88 -10.35
CA ALA A 24 -15.17 11.70 -11.21
C ALA A 24 -13.75 11.44 -11.74
N GLY A 25 -13.01 12.49 -12.12
CA GLY A 25 -11.63 12.38 -12.57
C GLY A 25 -10.69 11.82 -11.50
N ILE A 26 -10.79 12.32 -10.26
CA ILE A 26 -10.00 11.82 -9.12
C ILE A 26 -10.35 10.36 -8.82
N ALA A 27 -11.64 10.03 -8.74
CA ALA A 27 -12.07 8.66 -8.49
C ALA A 27 -11.57 7.68 -9.58
N TYR A 28 -11.65 8.08 -10.85
CA TYR A 28 -11.15 7.29 -11.96
C TYR A 28 -9.63 7.12 -11.92
N TYR A 29 -8.89 8.18 -11.57
CA TYR A 29 -7.44 8.12 -11.42
C TYR A 29 -7.02 7.18 -10.30
N MET A 30 -7.66 7.30 -9.12
CA MET A 30 -7.40 6.42 -7.99
C MET A 30 -7.76 4.96 -8.28
N TYR A 31 -8.84 4.71 -9.02
CA TYR A 31 -9.26 3.36 -9.39
C TYR A 31 -8.27 2.67 -10.35
N ASN A 32 -7.61 3.43 -11.23
CA ASN A 32 -6.66 2.92 -12.20
C ASN A 32 -5.19 3.06 -11.76
N LEU A 33 -4.93 3.40 -10.49
CA LEU A 33 -3.56 3.52 -10.00
C LEU A 33 -2.91 2.14 -10.07
N PRO A 34 -1.79 1.97 -10.81
CA PRO A 34 -1.11 0.68 -10.89
C PRO A 34 -0.61 0.28 -9.49
N HIS A 35 -0.70 -1.01 -9.17
CA HIS A 35 -0.06 -1.55 -7.98
C HIS A 35 1.44 -1.36 -8.10
N ARG A 36 2.11 -1.04 -6.98
CA ARG A 36 3.54 -0.77 -6.95
C ARG A 36 4.32 -2.01 -7.42
N ASP A 37 5.05 -1.88 -8.52
CA ASP A 37 5.91 -2.95 -9.02
C ASP A 37 7.16 -3.05 -8.16
N VAL A 38 7.20 -4.09 -7.32
CA VAL A 38 8.33 -4.38 -6.43
C VAL A 38 9.52 -5.03 -7.15
N GLN A 39 9.36 -5.50 -8.40
CA GLN A 39 10.44 -6.11 -9.17
C GLN A 39 11.28 -5.07 -9.93
N SER A 40 10.65 -4.01 -10.43
CA SER A 40 11.32 -2.96 -11.21
C SER A 40 11.90 -1.82 -10.37
N THR A 41 11.70 -1.84 -9.05
CA THR A 41 12.02 -0.73 -8.16
C THR A 41 13.16 -1.09 -7.20
N PRO A 42 14.14 -0.20 -6.97
CA PRO A 42 15.23 -0.47 -6.03
C PRO A 42 14.70 -0.75 -4.62
N THR A 43 15.40 -1.64 -3.91
CA THR A 43 15.09 -2.02 -2.54
C THR A 43 15.54 -0.93 -1.57
N ASP A 44 14.66 -0.52 -0.67
CA ASP A 44 14.99 0.43 0.41
C ASP A 44 15.87 -0.23 1.47
N TYR A 45 15.65 -1.51 1.77
CA TYR A 45 16.43 -2.28 2.73
C TYR A 45 16.65 -3.72 2.27
N LYS A 46 17.79 -4.28 2.68
CA LYS A 46 18.12 -5.69 2.55
C LYS A 46 18.38 -6.27 3.93
N LEU A 47 17.72 -7.35 4.27
CA LEU A 47 17.75 -7.94 5.60
C LEU A 47 17.37 -9.41 5.58
N THR A 48 17.68 -10.10 6.68
CA THR A 48 17.24 -11.46 6.94
C THR A 48 15.89 -11.48 7.66
N VAL A 49 15.19 -12.62 7.59
CA VAL A 49 13.97 -12.84 8.38
C VAL A 49 14.23 -12.63 9.87
N SER A 50 15.33 -13.16 10.40
CA SER A 50 15.68 -13.05 11.81
C SER A 50 15.89 -11.60 12.25
N GLU A 51 16.55 -10.79 11.43
CA GLU A 51 16.71 -9.34 11.70
C GLU A 51 15.35 -8.63 11.71
N LEU A 52 14.53 -8.86 10.68
CA LEU A 52 13.20 -8.24 10.58
C LEU A 52 12.33 -8.58 11.80
N VAL A 53 12.27 -9.86 12.15
CA VAL A 53 11.48 -10.36 13.27
C VAL A 53 12.01 -9.82 14.60
N SER A 54 13.34 -9.82 14.79
CA SER A 54 13.96 -9.28 16.01
C SER A 54 13.65 -7.81 16.19
N GLU A 55 13.72 -6.99 15.14
CA GLU A 55 13.40 -5.57 15.22
C GLU A 55 11.93 -5.34 15.61
N TYR A 56 10.99 -6.07 15.00
CA TYR A 56 9.57 -5.95 15.31
C TYR A 56 9.18 -6.44 16.72
N ILE A 57 9.89 -7.44 17.25
CA ILE A 57 9.67 -7.93 18.62
C ILE A 57 10.30 -6.98 19.65
N THR A 58 11.46 -6.41 19.33
CA THR A 58 12.17 -5.51 20.24
C THR A 58 11.44 -4.18 20.36
N ASP A 59 11.05 -3.58 19.23
CA ASP A 59 10.34 -2.29 19.20
C ASP A 59 9.53 -2.16 17.90
N MET A 60 8.24 -2.44 18.01
CA MET A 60 7.30 -2.33 16.90
C MET A 60 7.17 -0.89 16.37
N GLU A 61 7.26 0.12 17.23
CA GLU A 61 7.11 1.52 16.82
C GLU A 61 8.32 1.97 16.00
N ALA A 62 9.53 1.64 16.46
CA ALA A 62 10.76 1.89 15.72
C ALA A 62 10.81 1.12 14.40
N ALA A 63 10.41 -0.15 14.40
CA ALA A 63 10.35 -0.96 13.17
C ALA A 63 9.35 -0.37 12.17
N ASN A 64 8.16 0.03 12.61
CA ASN A 64 7.18 0.70 11.75
C ASN A 64 7.71 2.00 11.17
N LYS A 65 8.38 2.83 11.99
CA LYS A 65 9.00 4.07 11.49
C LYS A 65 10.11 3.80 10.47
N LYS A 66 10.83 2.69 10.61
CA LYS A 66 11.90 2.30 9.69
C LYS A 66 11.36 1.75 8.38
N TYR A 67 10.37 0.87 8.43
CA TYR A 67 9.93 0.03 7.32
C TYR A 67 8.60 0.42 6.68
N LEU A 68 7.85 1.36 7.23
CA LEU A 68 6.65 1.92 6.60
C LEU A 68 6.94 3.29 5.98
N VAL A 69 6.21 3.62 4.93
CA VAL A 69 6.08 4.99 4.39
C VAL A 69 4.89 5.70 5.03
N GLU A 70 4.76 7.01 4.82
CA GLU A 70 3.76 7.85 5.50
C GLU A 70 2.30 7.41 5.26
N ASP A 71 2.02 6.76 4.14
CA ASP A 71 0.70 6.23 3.80
C ASP A 71 0.38 4.88 4.50
N GLY A 72 1.29 4.37 5.33
CA GLY A 72 1.17 3.11 6.06
C GLY A 72 1.58 1.88 5.24
N ASN A 73 1.96 2.04 3.97
CA ASN A 73 2.48 0.93 3.17
C ASN A 73 3.90 0.57 3.58
N SER A 74 4.29 -0.68 3.36
CA SER A 74 5.67 -1.11 3.54
C SER A 74 6.58 -0.43 2.51
N LYS A 75 7.81 -0.10 2.90
CA LYS A 75 8.92 0.16 1.97
C LYS A 75 9.25 -1.11 1.17
N ILE A 76 10.11 -1.00 0.18
CA ILE A 76 10.52 -2.15 -0.63
C ILE A 76 11.65 -2.87 0.09
N LEU A 77 11.36 -4.06 0.60
CA LEU A 77 12.28 -4.87 1.40
C LEU A 77 12.75 -6.09 0.60
N GLU A 78 14.05 -6.31 0.56
CA GLU A 78 14.64 -7.59 0.14
C GLU A 78 14.88 -8.44 1.38
N VAL A 79 14.09 -9.49 1.55
CA VAL A 79 14.13 -10.36 2.74
C VAL A 79 14.66 -11.73 2.37
N THR A 80 15.75 -12.15 3.02
CA THR A 80 16.35 -13.48 2.84
C THR A 80 16.05 -14.38 4.04
N GLY A 81 15.65 -15.63 3.78
CA GLY A 81 15.43 -16.62 4.83
C GLY A 81 15.03 -17.99 4.28
N LEU A 82 14.83 -18.95 5.17
CA LEU A 82 14.39 -20.29 4.82
C LEU A 82 12.87 -20.33 4.56
N VAL A 83 12.48 -21.01 3.47
CA VAL A 83 11.06 -21.25 3.19
C VAL A 83 10.54 -22.32 4.16
N LEU A 84 9.64 -21.92 5.06
CA LEU A 84 8.98 -22.86 5.96
C LEU A 84 7.87 -23.63 5.25
N ARG A 85 7.01 -22.90 4.53
CA ARG A 85 5.84 -23.47 3.85
C ARG A 85 5.27 -22.52 2.80
N SER A 86 4.52 -23.08 1.87
CA SER A 86 3.70 -22.32 0.92
C SER A 86 2.23 -22.71 1.05
N ARG A 87 1.33 -21.73 0.92
CA ARG A 87 -0.13 -21.88 1.04
C ARG A 87 -0.83 -21.00 0.01
N THR A 88 -2.13 -21.21 -0.15
CA THR A 88 -3.00 -20.32 -0.93
C THR A 88 -3.91 -19.58 0.05
N ASN A 89 -4.02 -18.27 -0.08
CA ASN A 89 -4.93 -17.47 0.76
C ASN A 89 -6.37 -17.50 0.22
N MET A 90 -7.30 -16.85 0.92
CA MET A 90 -8.71 -16.78 0.52
C MET A 90 -8.95 -16.00 -0.79
N ASN A 91 -7.97 -15.21 -1.23
CA ASN A 91 -7.99 -14.48 -2.50
C ASN A 91 -7.33 -15.28 -3.63
N ASN A 92 -7.08 -16.58 -3.42
CA ASN A 92 -6.45 -17.48 -4.38
C ASN A 92 -5.01 -17.10 -4.77
N GLN A 93 -4.32 -16.31 -3.93
CA GLN A 93 -2.93 -15.91 -4.13
C GLN A 93 -1.98 -16.85 -3.41
N ARG A 94 -0.80 -17.07 -4.00
CA ARG A 94 0.24 -17.90 -3.39
C ARG A 94 0.95 -17.12 -2.29
N VAL A 95 0.98 -17.67 -1.08
CA VAL A 95 1.70 -17.11 0.06
C VAL A 95 2.87 -18.03 0.41
N ILE A 96 4.06 -17.46 0.49
CA ILE A 96 5.27 -18.12 0.98
C ILE A 96 5.54 -17.59 2.39
N VAL A 97 5.79 -18.49 3.33
CA VAL A 97 6.18 -18.12 4.70
C VAL A 97 7.67 -18.40 4.85
N LEU A 98 8.44 -17.35 5.16
CA LEU A 98 9.86 -17.42 5.45
C LEU A 98 10.08 -17.42 6.97
N GLN A 99 10.84 -18.37 7.51
CA GLN A 99 11.15 -18.44 8.94
C GLN A 99 12.45 -19.24 9.13
N ASN A 100 13.43 -18.67 9.83
CA ASN A 100 14.63 -19.43 10.20
C ASN A 100 14.38 -20.25 11.46
N ASN A 101 15.20 -21.29 11.66
CA ASN A 101 15.12 -22.14 12.85
C ASN A 101 15.42 -21.31 14.11
N GLY A 102 14.46 -21.30 15.05
CA GLY A 102 14.59 -20.55 16.30
C GLY A 102 13.96 -19.15 16.27
N ASP A 103 13.55 -18.65 15.11
CA ASP A 103 12.80 -17.39 15.05
C ASP A 103 11.40 -17.59 15.68
N PRO A 104 10.95 -16.71 16.58
CA PRO A 104 9.63 -16.82 17.22
C PRO A 104 8.46 -16.54 16.27
N ALA A 105 8.72 -15.95 15.10
CA ALA A 105 7.72 -15.62 14.09
C ALA A 105 8.29 -15.78 12.66
N GLY A 106 7.38 -15.93 11.69
CA GLY A 106 7.72 -15.98 10.27
C GLY A 106 7.19 -14.76 9.51
N VAL A 107 7.78 -14.50 8.35
CA VAL A 107 7.42 -13.41 7.44
C VAL A 107 6.61 -13.97 6.28
N ASN A 108 5.41 -13.41 6.05
CA ASN A 108 4.55 -13.80 4.94
C ASN A 108 4.85 -12.96 3.70
N ALA A 109 5.19 -13.61 2.59
CA ALA A 109 5.31 -13.00 1.28
C ALA A 109 4.19 -13.51 0.37
N THR A 110 3.25 -12.62 0.03
CA THR A 110 2.18 -12.93 -0.93
C THR A 110 2.67 -12.62 -2.34
N LEU A 111 2.60 -13.59 -3.24
CA LEU A 111 2.88 -13.43 -4.65
C LEU A 111 1.60 -12.94 -5.33
N THR A 112 1.64 -11.69 -5.81
CA THR A 112 0.53 -11.00 -6.47
C THR A 112 0.71 -10.93 -7.97
#